data_AF-A0A7K2DFE7-F1
#
_entry.id   AF-A0A7K2DFE7-F1
#
_cell.length_a   1.000
_cell.length_b   1.000
_cell.length_c   1.000
_cell.angle_alpha   90.00
_cell.angle_beta   90.00
_cell.angle_gamma   90.00
#
_symmetry.space_group_name_H-M   'P 1'
#
loop_
_entity.id
_entity.type
_entity.pdbx_description
1 polymer ?
#
loop_
_entity_poly.entity_id
_entity_poly.type
_entity_poly.pdbx_seq_one_letter_code
_entity_poly.pdbx_strand_id
1 'polypeptide(L)'
;MIIGTERWAVAQDPGRSVQAGGIAEAVVGDRGLLTRRERRVPAYYSLIQLPGEEEASFVAMRSFVPVSDDDSRKELTAFMVGETRADGTSRLVSYEMSNLLAPGPAIVASNISTNPAISRELTLLNDQGSQVDFGDMLLLPVEDSVLYVRPMYVRAQGTQIPLLAGVIASVGNRTALGKTLGEALDDLYPGSDFSGVVLPPIVTDGDAPAAEEPDEPSVTDDTGEPSVTDTPDVTVGELTPGETQQLIDELVELRRRQDEILARLLEELEN
;
A
#
# COMPACT_ATOMS: atom_id res chain seq x y z
N MET A 1 -19.36 23.33 27.64
CA MET A 1 -20.12 22.56 26.62
C MET A 1 -19.19 22.38 25.44
N ILE A 2 -18.79 21.14 25.14
CA ILE A 2 -17.96 20.85 23.96
C ILE A 2 -18.95 20.67 22.79
N ILE A 3 -18.87 21.54 21.78
CA ILE A 3 -19.66 21.43 20.55
C ILE A 3 -18.69 20.98 19.47
N GLY A 4 -18.76 19.71 19.06
CA GLY A 4 -18.02 19.19 17.91
C GLY A 4 -18.69 19.64 16.62
N THR A 5 -17.93 20.16 15.66
CA THR A 5 -18.44 20.45 14.32
C THR A 5 -18.29 19.19 13.45
N GLU A 6 -19.38 18.60 13.00
CA GLU A 6 -19.38 17.43 12.10
C GLU A 6 -19.11 17.84 10.65
N ARG A 7 -17.91 18.37 10.38
CA ARG A 7 -17.55 18.80 9.01
C ARG A 7 -17.07 17.64 8.15
N TRP A 8 -16.36 16.69 8.74
CA TRP A 8 -15.73 15.58 8.01
C TRP A 8 -16.12 14.23 8.60
N ALA A 9 -16.26 13.25 7.71
CA ALA A 9 -16.36 11.84 8.02
C ALA A 9 -15.09 11.13 7.55
N VAL A 10 -14.71 10.03 8.20
CA VAL A 10 -13.67 9.14 7.64
C VAL A 10 -14.16 8.63 6.28
N ALA A 11 -13.25 8.56 5.31
CA ALA A 11 -13.56 8.10 3.96
C ALA A 11 -14.08 6.65 3.93
N GLN A 12 -14.90 6.34 2.93
CA GLN A 12 -15.41 4.99 2.72
C GLN A 12 -14.28 4.05 2.28
N ASP A 13 -14.26 2.85 2.88
CA ASP A 13 -13.36 1.77 2.56
C ASP A 13 -13.82 1.09 1.25
N PRO A 14 -13.00 1.14 0.18
CA PRO A 14 -13.32 0.47 -1.08
C PRO A 14 -13.33 -1.06 -0.97
N GLY A 15 -12.87 -1.62 0.16
CA GLY A 15 -12.80 -3.05 0.41
C GLY A 15 -11.70 -3.74 -0.39
N ARG A 16 -11.70 -5.07 -0.33
CA ARG A 16 -10.68 -5.93 -0.95
C ARG A 16 -11.21 -6.75 -2.13
N SER A 17 -12.51 -6.67 -2.43
CA SER A 17 -13.14 -7.41 -3.53
C SER A 17 -12.99 -6.69 -4.87
N VAL A 18 -12.98 -7.49 -5.95
CA VAL A 18 -12.95 -6.98 -7.33
C VAL A 18 -14.26 -6.27 -7.72
N GLN A 19 -15.41 -6.70 -7.17
CA GLN A 19 -16.65 -5.94 -7.30
C GLN A 19 -16.53 -4.59 -6.59
N ALA A 20 -16.73 -3.51 -7.36
CA ALA A 20 -16.83 -2.16 -6.81
C ALA A 20 -18.11 -2.01 -5.98
N GLY A 21 -17.91 -1.75 -4.69
CA GLY A 21 -18.98 -1.54 -3.72
C GLY A 21 -18.42 -1.77 -2.32
N GLY A 22 -18.37 -0.70 -1.52
CA GLY A 22 -17.92 -0.82 -0.13
C GLY A 22 -18.78 -1.84 0.62
N ILE A 23 -18.16 -2.59 1.53
CA ILE A 23 -18.93 -3.50 2.39
C ILE A 23 -19.80 -2.62 3.29
N ALA A 24 -21.11 -2.79 3.17
CA ALA A 24 -22.07 -1.93 3.82
C ALA A 24 -22.57 -2.56 5.12
N GLU A 25 -22.48 -1.81 6.21
CA GLU A 25 -22.85 -2.22 7.56
C GLU A 25 -24.16 -1.52 7.97
N ALA A 26 -24.99 -2.23 8.73
CA ALA A 26 -26.20 -1.65 9.30
C ALA A 26 -25.83 -0.82 10.53
N VAL A 27 -26.12 0.48 10.49
CA VAL A 27 -25.86 1.43 11.58
C VAL A 27 -27.20 2.00 12.04
N VAL A 28 -27.36 2.21 13.34
CA VAL A 28 -28.54 2.91 13.88
C VAL A 28 -28.31 4.41 13.74
N GLY A 29 -29.07 5.08 12.87
CA GLY A 29 -29.00 6.52 12.71
C GLY A 29 -29.65 7.27 13.89
N ASP A 30 -29.45 8.58 13.97
CA ASP A 30 -29.92 9.45 15.06
C ASP A 30 -31.43 9.38 15.34
N ARG A 31 -32.22 8.97 14.34
CA ARG A 31 -33.67 8.77 14.45
C ARG A 31 -34.07 7.36 14.92
N GLY A 32 -33.11 6.53 15.33
CA GLY A 32 -33.33 5.13 15.72
C GLY A 32 -33.63 4.19 14.54
N LEU A 33 -33.47 4.66 13.30
CA LEU A 33 -33.70 3.88 12.09
C LEU A 33 -32.41 3.17 11.67
N LEU A 34 -32.52 1.93 11.23
CA LEU A 34 -31.42 1.21 10.58
C LEU A 34 -31.11 1.88 9.24
N THR A 35 -29.94 2.48 9.13
CA THR A 35 -29.37 2.96 7.87
C THR A 35 -28.23 2.04 7.45
N ARG A 36 -27.98 1.94 6.15
CA ARG A 36 -26.85 1.19 5.61
C ARG A 36 -25.73 2.18 5.32
N ARG A 37 -24.58 2.03 5.97
CA ARG A 37 -23.38 2.84 5.68
C ARG A 37 -22.25 1.98 5.16
N GLU A 38 -21.47 2.52 4.24
CA GLU A 38 -20.23 1.89 3.79
C GLU A 38 -19.22 1.89 4.95
N ARG A 39 -18.48 0.79 5.10
CA ARG A 39 -17.37 0.70 6.05
C ARG A 39 -16.40 1.86 5.81
N ARG A 40 -15.72 2.31 6.87
CA ARG A 40 -14.72 3.38 6.81
C ARG A 40 -13.30 2.85 6.75
N VAL A 41 -12.43 3.58 6.07
CA VAL A 41 -11.01 3.20 5.98
C VAL A 41 -10.38 3.17 7.38
N PRO A 42 -9.64 2.11 7.74
CA PRO A 42 -8.82 2.14 8.94
C PRO A 42 -7.67 3.14 8.77
N ALA A 43 -7.08 3.58 9.88
CA ALA A 43 -5.79 4.23 9.80
C ALA A 43 -4.72 3.20 9.40
N TYR A 44 -3.79 3.59 8.55
CA TYR A 44 -2.65 2.77 8.18
C TYR A 44 -1.35 3.49 8.57
N TYR A 45 -0.30 2.69 8.70
CA TYR A 45 0.99 3.13 9.20
C TYR A 45 2.03 3.07 8.08
N SER A 46 2.88 4.08 8.00
CA SER A 46 3.93 4.12 6.99
C SER A 46 5.14 4.91 7.48
N LEU A 47 6.26 4.74 6.78
CA LEU A 47 7.44 5.58 6.92
C LEU A 47 7.57 6.37 5.61
N ILE A 48 7.23 7.66 5.66
CA ILE A 48 7.23 8.53 4.49
C ILE A 48 7.78 9.90 4.84
N GLN A 49 8.30 10.59 3.83
CA GLN A 49 8.53 12.04 3.90
C GLN A 49 7.20 12.75 3.64
N LEU A 50 6.76 13.58 4.58
CA LEU A 50 5.55 14.37 4.43
C LEU A 50 5.81 15.64 3.61
N PRO A 51 4.80 16.20 2.92
CA PRO A 51 4.97 17.44 2.17
C PRO A 51 5.52 18.57 3.05
N GLY A 52 6.61 19.20 2.60
CA GLY A 52 7.29 20.28 3.31
C GLY A 52 8.21 19.85 4.46
N GLU A 53 8.40 18.55 4.69
CA GLU A 53 9.40 18.03 5.63
C GLU A 53 10.64 17.54 4.89
N GLU A 54 11.81 17.63 5.54
CA GLU A 54 13.10 17.23 4.96
C GLU A 54 13.44 15.75 5.24
N GLU A 55 12.77 15.12 6.20
CA GLU A 55 13.06 13.74 6.61
C GLU A 55 11.80 12.86 6.64
N ALA A 56 12.00 11.56 6.45
CA ALA A 56 10.94 10.57 6.63
C ALA A 56 10.56 10.42 8.11
N SER A 57 9.25 10.40 8.37
CA SER A 57 8.67 10.21 9.70
C SER A 57 7.79 8.96 9.70
N PHE A 58 7.66 8.33 10.88
CA PHE A 58 6.64 7.31 11.07
C PHE A 58 5.28 8.00 11.19
N VAL A 59 4.31 7.56 10.40
CA VAL A 59 3.00 8.20 10.31
C VAL A 59 1.88 7.19 10.51
N ALA A 60 0.86 7.60 11.28
CA ALA A 60 -0.46 6.99 11.26
C ALA A 60 -1.40 7.90 10.47
N MET A 61 -1.89 7.45 9.32
CA MET A 61 -2.63 8.29 8.38
C MET A 61 -4.07 7.80 8.17
N ARG A 62 -4.99 8.75 7.99
CA ARG A 62 -6.39 8.47 7.64
C ARG A 62 -6.98 9.56 6.76
N SER A 63 -7.75 9.17 5.74
CA SER A 63 -8.42 10.09 4.82
C SER A 63 -9.85 10.43 5.24
N PHE A 64 -10.30 11.63 4.87
CA PHE A 64 -11.58 12.20 5.24
C PHE A 64 -12.32 12.78 4.03
N VAL A 65 -13.64 12.67 4.07
CA VAL A 65 -14.60 13.17 3.08
C VAL A 65 -15.63 14.07 3.78
N PRO A 66 -16.42 14.88 3.07
CA PRO A 66 -17.51 15.64 3.67
C PRO A 66 -18.53 14.70 4.35
N VAL A 67 -19.14 15.14 5.46
CA VAL A 67 -20.25 14.40 6.06
C VAL A 67 -21.44 14.35 5.10
N SER A 68 -22.02 13.16 4.94
CA SER A 68 -23.29 12.92 4.24
C SER A 68 -24.05 11.79 4.92
N ASP A 69 -25.38 11.88 4.97
CA ASP A 69 -26.22 10.89 5.66
C ASP A 69 -26.21 9.50 5.00
N ASP A 70 -25.97 9.47 3.69
CA ASP A 70 -26.14 8.34 2.77
C ASP A 70 -24.85 7.92 2.06
N ASP A 71 -23.70 8.43 2.50
CA ASP A 71 -22.39 8.21 1.87
C ASP A 71 -22.28 8.64 0.40
N SER A 72 -23.13 9.57 -0.04
CA SER A 72 -23.08 10.14 -1.40
C SER A 72 -21.85 11.01 -1.66
N ARG A 73 -21.22 11.56 -0.60
CA ARG A 73 -20.03 12.41 -0.71
C ARG A 73 -18.77 11.56 -0.51
N LYS A 74 -17.96 11.52 -1.57
CA LYS A 74 -16.79 10.62 -1.67
C LYS A 74 -15.53 11.36 -2.14
N GLU A 75 -15.59 12.69 -2.29
CA GLU A 75 -14.44 13.53 -2.62
C GLU A 75 -13.50 13.63 -1.41
N LEU A 76 -12.20 13.51 -1.65
CA LEU A 76 -11.19 13.71 -0.61
C LEU A 76 -11.17 15.18 -0.20
N THR A 77 -11.49 15.45 1.07
CA THR A 77 -11.42 16.82 1.62
C THR A 77 -10.14 17.02 2.42
N ALA A 78 -9.70 16.01 3.15
CA ALA A 78 -8.51 16.10 3.98
C ALA A 78 -7.92 14.71 4.25
N PHE A 79 -6.66 14.67 4.66
CA PHE A 79 -6.09 13.54 5.36
C PHE A 79 -5.39 14.04 6.63
N MET A 80 -5.46 13.22 7.68
CA MET A 80 -4.86 13.54 8.97
C MET A 80 -3.75 12.54 9.26
N VAL A 81 -2.65 13.06 9.80
CA VAL A 81 -1.43 12.33 10.08
C VAL A 81 -1.05 12.51 11.53
N GLY A 82 -1.01 11.42 12.29
CA GLY A 82 -0.26 11.34 13.53
C GLY A 82 1.19 11.02 13.20
N GLU A 83 2.05 12.02 13.24
CA GLU A 83 3.47 11.94 12.89
C GLU A 83 4.31 11.70 14.14
N THR A 84 5.30 10.82 14.04
CA THR A 84 6.42 10.69 14.97
C THR A 84 7.72 10.82 14.19
N ARG A 85 8.49 11.87 14.50
CA ARG A 85 9.79 12.15 13.89
C ARG A 85 10.89 11.24 14.44
N ALA A 86 12.04 11.23 13.77
CA ALA A 86 13.23 10.49 14.19
C ALA A 86 13.75 10.90 15.59
N ASP A 87 13.54 12.15 16.00
CA ASP A 87 13.90 12.65 17.34
C ASP A 87 12.92 12.22 18.46
N GLY A 88 11.87 11.46 18.11
CA GLY A 88 10.84 10.99 19.03
C GLY A 88 9.71 11.99 19.29
N THR A 89 9.74 13.18 18.67
CA THR A 89 8.64 14.14 18.80
C THR A 89 7.43 13.70 17.97
N SER A 90 6.23 13.86 18.55
CA SER A 90 4.98 13.52 17.88
C SER A 90 4.06 14.73 17.75
N ARG A 91 3.38 14.83 16.61
CA ARG A 91 2.35 15.85 16.37
C ARG A 91 1.21 15.29 15.51
N LEU A 92 0.05 15.93 15.60
CA LEU A 92 -1.09 15.65 14.72
C LEU A 92 -1.19 16.78 13.69
N VAL A 93 -1.13 16.43 12.41
CA VAL A 93 -1.22 17.37 11.29
C VAL A 93 -2.42 17.01 10.42
N SER A 94 -3.15 18.03 9.97
CA SER A 94 -4.23 17.87 8.99
C SER A 94 -3.80 18.56 7.70
N TYR A 95 -3.89 17.83 6.59
CA TYR A 95 -3.66 18.34 5.26
C TYR A 95 -5.02 18.43 4.56
N GLU A 96 -5.41 19.64 4.18
CA GLU A 96 -6.68 19.92 3.52
C GLU A 96 -6.47 20.05 2.01
N MET A 97 -7.34 19.40 1.24
CA MET A 97 -7.30 19.46 -0.21
C MET A 97 -7.80 20.82 -0.67
N SER A 98 -6.96 21.57 -1.39
CA SER A 98 -7.38 22.80 -2.06
C SER A 98 -8.39 22.53 -3.19
N ASN A 99 -8.34 21.33 -3.78
CA ASN A 99 -9.26 20.89 -4.82
C ASN A 99 -10.45 20.12 -4.23
N LEU A 100 -11.64 20.71 -4.27
CA LEU A 100 -12.88 20.10 -3.78
C LEU A 100 -13.37 18.90 -4.61
N LEU A 101 -12.78 18.65 -5.78
CA LEU A 101 -13.06 17.53 -6.66
C LEU A 101 -11.98 16.45 -6.59
N ALA A 102 -11.06 16.53 -5.63
CA ALA A 102 -10.05 15.49 -5.44
C ALA A 102 -10.74 14.12 -5.22
N PRO A 103 -10.40 13.08 -5.97
CA PRO A 103 -11.07 11.79 -5.85
C PRO A 103 -10.69 11.13 -4.52
N GLY A 104 -11.68 10.77 -3.69
CA GLY A 104 -11.42 9.97 -2.50
C GLY A 104 -11.23 8.47 -2.82
N PRO A 105 -10.84 7.66 -1.82
CA PRO A 105 -10.52 6.25 -2.02
C PRO A 105 -11.60 5.44 -2.75
N ALA A 106 -12.87 5.67 -2.42
CA ALA A 106 -13.99 4.98 -3.07
C ALA A 106 -14.18 5.38 -4.54
N ILE A 107 -13.93 6.66 -4.89
CA ILE A 107 -13.96 7.13 -6.29
C ILE A 107 -12.81 6.48 -7.06
N VAL A 108 -11.59 6.50 -6.51
CA VAL A 108 -10.42 5.88 -7.14
C VAL A 108 -10.63 4.39 -7.36
N ALA A 109 -11.20 3.68 -6.38
CA ALA A 109 -11.51 2.26 -6.53
C ALA A 109 -12.52 2.00 -7.65
N SER A 110 -13.53 2.86 -7.79
CA SER A 110 -14.48 2.79 -8.90
C SER A 110 -13.79 3.03 -10.25
N ASN A 111 -12.91 4.03 -10.34
CA ASN A 111 -12.11 4.30 -11.54
C ASN A 111 -11.22 3.11 -11.91
N ILE A 112 -10.56 2.49 -10.92
CA ILE A 112 -9.76 1.26 -11.11
C ILE A 112 -10.63 0.13 -11.68
N SER A 113 -11.81 -0.11 -11.10
CA SER A 113 -12.69 -1.21 -11.53
C SER A 113 -13.28 -1.02 -12.95
N THR A 114 -13.39 0.23 -13.40
CA THR A 114 -13.96 0.61 -14.70
C THR A 114 -12.88 0.85 -15.76
N ASN A 115 -11.61 0.83 -15.38
CA ASN A 115 -10.49 1.00 -16.30
C ASN A 115 -10.37 -0.22 -17.24
N PRO A 116 -10.50 -0.05 -18.57
CA PRO A 116 -10.50 -1.17 -19.51
C PRO A 116 -9.23 -2.02 -19.51
N ALA A 117 -8.06 -1.44 -19.24
CA ALA A 117 -6.81 -2.21 -19.19
C ALA A 117 -6.79 -3.12 -17.96
N ILE A 118 -7.19 -2.58 -16.80
CA ILE A 118 -7.28 -3.32 -15.54
C ILE A 118 -8.38 -4.38 -15.61
N SER A 119 -9.57 -4.05 -16.15
CA SER A 119 -10.67 -5.02 -16.28
C SER A 119 -10.28 -6.21 -17.17
N ARG A 120 -9.48 -5.99 -18.23
CA ARG A 120 -8.95 -7.08 -19.06
C ARG A 120 -8.01 -7.97 -18.26
N GLU A 121 -7.05 -7.39 -17.53
CA GLU A 121 -6.12 -8.16 -16.72
C GLU A 121 -6.83 -8.94 -15.61
N LEU A 122 -7.79 -8.31 -14.92
CA LEU A 122 -8.64 -8.98 -13.94
C LEU A 122 -9.39 -10.16 -14.54
N THR A 123 -9.90 -10.04 -15.78
CA THR A 123 -10.59 -11.14 -16.46
C THR A 123 -9.65 -12.29 -16.77
N LEU A 124 -8.40 -12.00 -17.16
CA LEU A 124 -7.39 -13.01 -17.44
C LEU A 124 -6.90 -13.73 -16.17
N LEU A 125 -6.68 -12.97 -15.10
CA LEU A 125 -6.19 -13.48 -13.82
C LEU A 125 -7.27 -14.10 -12.94
N ASN A 126 -8.55 -13.87 -13.27
CA ASN A 126 -9.70 -14.44 -12.58
C ASN A 126 -10.37 -15.50 -13.47
N ASP A 127 -9.55 -16.40 -14.02
CA ASP A 127 -9.98 -17.53 -14.87
C ASP A 127 -9.63 -18.89 -14.24
N GLN A 128 -10.35 -19.94 -14.67
CA GLN A 128 -10.05 -21.37 -14.50
C GLN A 128 -9.26 -21.77 -13.25
N GLY A 129 -9.86 -21.56 -12.07
CA GLY A 129 -9.23 -22.01 -10.83
C GLY A 129 -8.41 -20.96 -10.11
N SER A 130 -8.49 -19.68 -10.49
CA SER A 130 -7.85 -18.58 -9.78
C SER A 130 -8.84 -17.48 -9.42
N GLN A 131 -8.57 -16.78 -8.31
CA GLN A 131 -9.34 -15.65 -7.84
C GLN A 131 -8.42 -14.46 -7.57
N VAL A 132 -8.81 -13.29 -8.04
CA VAL A 132 -8.12 -12.03 -7.75
C VAL A 132 -8.76 -11.34 -6.55
N ASP A 133 -7.92 -10.82 -5.65
CA ASP A 133 -8.32 -9.92 -4.58
C ASP A 133 -7.43 -8.68 -4.56
N PHE A 134 -8.00 -7.54 -4.20
CA PHE A 134 -7.23 -6.35 -3.95
C PHE A 134 -6.74 -6.31 -2.51
N GLY A 135 -5.57 -5.71 -2.29
CA GLY A 135 -5.17 -5.27 -0.97
C GLY A 135 -5.82 -3.94 -0.57
N ASP A 136 -5.39 -3.46 0.60
CA ASP A 136 -5.81 -2.16 1.09
C ASP A 136 -5.30 -1.06 0.17
N MET A 137 -6.14 -0.04 -0.02
CA MET A 137 -5.75 1.15 -0.76
C MET A 137 -4.95 2.07 0.16
N LEU A 138 -3.72 2.35 -0.23
CA LEU A 138 -2.83 3.29 0.45
C LEU A 138 -2.93 4.65 -0.24
N LEU A 139 -3.01 5.70 0.55
CA LEU A 139 -2.96 7.08 0.10
C LEU A 139 -1.58 7.61 0.48
N LEU A 140 -0.82 8.14 -0.47
CA LEU A 140 0.52 8.65 -0.24
C LEU A 140 0.54 10.12 -0.68
N PRO A 141 0.79 11.08 0.22
CA PRO A 141 0.97 12.46 -0.18
C PRO A 141 2.31 12.59 -0.90
N VAL A 142 2.29 13.27 -2.05
CA VAL A 142 3.48 13.55 -2.86
C VAL A 142 3.35 14.98 -3.35
N GLU A 143 4.19 15.88 -2.83
CA GLU A 143 4.12 17.32 -3.09
C GLU A 143 2.68 17.86 -2.90
N ASP A 144 2.13 18.51 -3.93
CA ASP A 144 0.78 19.07 -3.96
C ASP A 144 -0.29 18.06 -4.43
N SER A 145 0.04 16.77 -4.48
CA SER A 145 -0.83 15.72 -4.98
C SER A 145 -0.91 14.50 -4.07
N VAL A 146 -1.75 13.58 -4.48
CA VAL A 146 -2.03 12.34 -3.76
C VAL A 146 -1.90 11.16 -4.72
N LEU A 147 -0.98 10.27 -4.38
CA LEU A 147 -0.79 8.99 -5.04
C LEU A 147 -1.58 7.91 -4.31
N TYR A 148 -2.47 7.25 -5.02
CA TYR A 148 -3.15 6.06 -4.54
C TYR A 148 -2.42 4.81 -5.03
N VAL A 149 -2.10 3.91 -4.11
CA VAL A 149 -1.45 2.63 -4.42
C VAL A 149 -2.34 1.51 -3.92
N ARG A 150 -2.65 0.56 -4.80
CA ARG A 150 -3.47 -0.61 -4.46
C ARG A 150 -2.84 -1.88 -5.03
N PRO A 151 -2.32 -2.79 -4.19
CA PRO A 151 -1.80 -4.06 -4.66
C PRO A 151 -2.95 -5.00 -5.07
N MET A 152 -2.65 -5.90 -6.01
CA MET A 152 -3.54 -6.91 -6.53
C MET A 152 -2.90 -8.29 -6.34
N TYR A 153 -3.64 -9.21 -5.72
CA TYR A 153 -3.18 -10.55 -5.41
C TYR A 153 -3.99 -11.59 -6.16
N VAL A 154 -3.35 -12.69 -6.54
CA VAL A 154 -4.00 -13.87 -7.12
C VAL A 154 -3.87 -15.05 -6.14
N ARG A 155 -4.97 -15.80 -5.99
CA ARG A 155 -5.04 -17.04 -5.23
C ARG A 155 -5.51 -18.17 -6.12
N ALA A 156 -4.82 -19.31 -6.08
CA ALA A 156 -5.27 -20.53 -6.76
C ALA A 156 -6.33 -21.27 -5.92
N GLN A 157 -7.29 -21.92 -6.58
CA GLN A 157 -8.28 -22.77 -5.95
C GLN A 157 -7.56 -23.98 -5.33
N GLY A 158 -7.55 -24.05 -4.00
CA GLY A 158 -6.89 -25.11 -3.23
C GLY A 158 -5.64 -24.67 -2.47
N THR A 159 -5.04 -23.52 -2.82
CA THR A 159 -3.91 -22.93 -2.07
C THR A 159 -4.31 -21.56 -1.54
N GLN A 160 -4.18 -21.35 -0.23
CA GLN A 160 -4.65 -20.12 0.42
C GLN A 160 -3.63 -18.97 0.42
N ILE A 161 -2.40 -19.20 -0.02
CA ILE A 161 -1.33 -18.20 -0.03
C ILE A 161 -1.55 -17.24 -1.23
N PRO A 162 -1.86 -15.95 -1.01
CA PRO A 162 -1.97 -14.97 -2.07
C PRO A 162 -0.60 -14.59 -2.62
N LEU A 163 -0.48 -14.52 -3.94
CA LEU A 163 0.71 -14.03 -4.64
C LEU A 163 0.44 -12.64 -5.20
N LEU A 164 1.40 -11.72 -5.08
CA LEU A 164 1.30 -10.39 -5.70
C LEU A 164 1.31 -10.55 -7.22
N ALA A 165 0.22 -10.15 -7.87
CA ALA A 165 0.07 -10.19 -9.32
C ALA A 165 0.35 -8.82 -9.97
N GLY A 166 0.20 -7.73 -9.21
CA GLY A 166 0.55 -6.40 -9.68
C GLY A 166 0.23 -5.31 -8.67
N VAL A 167 0.58 -4.08 -9.06
CA VAL A 167 0.34 -2.86 -8.28
C VAL A 167 -0.36 -1.85 -9.17
N ILE A 168 -1.46 -1.31 -8.67
CA ILE A 168 -2.23 -0.27 -9.34
C ILE A 168 -1.89 1.06 -8.70
N ALA A 169 -1.46 2.01 -9.50
CA ALA A 169 -1.15 3.37 -9.08
C ALA A 169 -2.14 4.36 -9.70
N SER A 170 -2.58 5.37 -8.96
CA SER A 170 -3.48 6.40 -9.49
C SER A 170 -3.21 7.78 -8.92
N VAL A 171 -3.19 8.78 -9.79
CA VAL A 171 -3.07 10.21 -9.44
C VAL A 171 -4.13 10.98 -10.22
N GLY A 172 -5.06 11.63 -9.51
CA GLY A 172 -6.19 12.31 -10.13
C GLY A 172 -7.02 11.35 -11.00
N ASN A 173 -7.08 11.61 -12.31
CA ASN A 173 -7.83 10.79 -13.28
C ASN A 173 -6.95 9.80 -14.05
N ARG A 174 -5.65 9.72 -13.75
CA ARG A 174 -4.73 8.76 -14.37
C ARG A 174 -4.60 7.55 -13.47
N THR A 175 -4.65 6.37 -14.08
CA THR A 175 -4.52 5.08 -13.39
C THR A 175 -3.72 4.15 -14.28
N ALA A 176 -2.70 3.51 -13.71
CA ALA A 176 -1.88 2.51 -14.38
C ALA A 176 -1.77 1.25 -13.52
N LEU A 177 -1.47 0.14 -14.18
CA LEU A 177 -1.22 -1.16 -13.58
C LEU A 177 0.14 -1.64 -14.05
N GLY A 178 1.05 -1.91 -13.12
CA GLY A 178 2.35 -2.51 -13.36
C GLY A 178 2.54 -3.78 -12.54
N LYS A 179 3.57 -4.58 -12.84
CA LYS A 179 3.94 -5.73 -11.99
C LYS A 179 4.57 -5.26 -10.67
N THR A 180 5.20 -4.10 -10.70
CA THR A 180 5.78 -3.41 -9.54
C THR A 180 5.19 -2.01 -9.42
N LEU A 181 5.39 -1.38 -8.25
CA LEU A 181 5.02 0.04 -8.08
C LEU A 181 5.82 0.93 -9.05
N GLY A 182 7.10 0.63 -9.29
CA GLY A 182 7.95 1.38 -10.21
C GLY A 182 7.37 1.37 -11.63
N GLU A 183 7.06 0.18 -12.15
CA GLU A 183 6.43 0.05 -13.48
C GLU A 183 5.09 0.81 -13.56
N ALA A 184 4.27 0.76 -12.51
CA ALA A 184 3.01 1.49 -12.49
C ALA A 184 3.21 3.02 -12.46
N LEU A 185 4.30 3.50 -11.87
CA LEU A 185 4.66 4.92 -11.85
C LEU A 185 5.25 5.37 -13.19
N ASP A 186 6.11 4.56 -13.81
CA ASP A 186 6.66 4.82 -15.14
C ASP A 186 5.53 4.97 -16.18
N ASP A 187 4.50 4.12 -16.09
CA ASP A 187 3.31 4.19 -16.95
C ASP A 187 2.44 5.44 -16.67
N LEU A 188 2.39 5.93 -15.42
CA LEU A 188 1.67 7.15 -15.07
C LEU A 188 2.38 8.42 -15.55
N TYR A 189 3.71 8.40 -15.58
CA TYR A 189 4.60 9.51 -15.92
C TYR A 189 5.66 9.06 -16.92
N PRO A 190 5.27 8.82 -18.18
CA PRO A 190 6.20 8.35 -19.21
C PRO A 190 7.31 9.38 -19.42
N GLY A 191 8.55 8.94 -19.25
CA GLY A 191 9.76 9.78 -19.37
C GLY A 191 10.49 9.99 -18.03
N SER A 192 9.85 9.70 -16.91
CA SER A 192 10.47 9.66 -15.58
C SER A 192 10.89 8.21 -15.25
N ASP A 193 12.03 8.04 -14.57
CA ASP A 193 12.54 6.73 -14.15
C ASP A 193 12.35 6.56 -12.64
N PHE A 194 11.40 5.70 -12.24
CA PHE A 194 11.13 5.40 -10.82
C PHE A 194 11.80 4.12 -10.33
N SER A 195 12.72 3.51 -11.10
CA SER A 195 13.38 2.26 -10.72
C SER A 195 14.23 2.38 -9.45
N GLY A 196 14.61 3.61 -9.07
CA GLY A 196 15.36 3.91 -7.83
C GLY A 196 14.49 4.26 -6.61
N VAL A 197 13.18 4.45 -6.78
CA VAL A 197 12.26 4.85 -5.70
C VAL A 197 11.71 3.63 -4.95
N VAL A 198 11.60 2.49 -5.63
CA VAL A 198 11.26 1.22 -4.99
C VAL A 198 12.55 0.58 -4.50
N LEU A 199 12.75 0.57 -3.18
CA LEU A 199 13.84 -0.18 -2.57
C LEU A 199 13.75 -1.64 -3.07
N PRO A 200 14.87 -2.30 -3.41
CA PRO A 200 14.85 -3.73 -3.59
C PRO A 200 14.23 -4.37 -2.33
N PRO A 201 13.47 -5.48 -2.46
CA PRO A 201 13.00 -6.19 -1.29
C PRO A 201 14.21 -6.40 -0.38
N ILE A 202 14.06 -6.11 0.91
CA ILE A 202 15.11 -6.37 1.90
C ILE A 202 15.28 -7.89 1.92
N VAL A 203 16.17 -8.39 1.06
CA VAL A 203 16.78 -9.70 1.23
C VAL A 203 17.71 -9.51 2.41
N THR A 204 17.21 -9.85 3.60
CA THR A 204 18.11 -10.25 4.67
C THR A 204 18.89 -11.42 4.10
N ASP A 205 20.20 -11.28 3.92
CA ASP A 205 21.13 -12.38 3.64
C ASP A 205 21.11 -13.34 4.84
N GLY A 206 20.03 -14.10 4.93
CA GLY A 206 19.84 -15.23 5.81
C GLY A 206 19.47 -16.38 4.90
N ASP A 207 20.50 -17.11 4.48
CA ASP A 207 20.52 -18.43 3.84
C ASP A 207 19.11 -19.02 3.63
N ALA A 208 18.50 -18.66 2.49
CA ALA A 208 17.41 -19.44 1.92
C ALA A 208 18.07 -20.49 1.02
N PRO A 209 17.85 -21.80 1.24
CA PRO A 209 18.46 -22.82 0.42
C PRO A 209 17.98 -22.63 -1.02
N ALA A 210 18.94 -22.62 -1.94
CA ALA A 210 18.67 -22.60 -3.37
C ALA A 210 17.63 -23.68 -3.70
N ALA A 211 16.51 -23.26 -4.29
CA ALA A 211 15.56 -24.17 -4.88
C ALA A 211 16.23 -24.78 -6.12
N GLU A 212 16.84 -25.96 -5.96
CA GLU A 212 17.18 -26.83 -7.09
C GLU A 212 15.87 -27.26 -7.78
N GLU A 213 15.84 -27.12 -9.10
CA GLU A 213 14.75 -27.59 -9.95
C GLU A 213 14.59 -29.12 -9.78
N PRO A 214 13.36 -29.65 -9.63
CA PRO A 214 13.17 -31.09 -9.50
C PRO A 214 13.26 -31.77 -10.88
N ASP A 215 14.34 -32.51 -11.09
CA ASP A 215 14.41 -33.57 -12.11
C ASP A 215 13.52 -34.76 -11.70
N GLU A 216 12.85 -35.37 -12.69
CA GLU A 216 11.89 -36.47 -12.59
C GLU A 216 12.44 -37.76 -11.93
N PRO A 217 11.55 -38.63 -11.36
CA PRO A 217 11.94 -39.59 -10.33
C PRO A 217 12.49 -40.91 -10.89
N SER A 218 13.43 -41.51 -10.16
CA SER A 218 13.76 -42.94 -10.28
C SER A 218 13.59 -43.63 -8.93
N VAL A 219 12.86 -44.74 -8.96
CA VAL A 219 12.42 -45.56 -7.83
C VAL A 219 13.56 -46.46 -7.35
N THR A 220 13.75 -46.60 -6.04
CA THR A 220 14.06 -47.89 -5.38
C THR A 220 13.77 -47.83 -3.88
N ASP A 221 13.06 -48.85 -3.40
CA ASP A 221 12.75 -49.19 -2.00
C ASP A 221 14.00 -49.26 -1.09
N ASP A 222 13.90 -48.77 0.15
CA ASP A 222 14.18 -49.60 1.33
C ASP A 222 13.56 -49.00 2.62
N THR A 223 13.26 -49.91 3.54
CA THR A 223 12.38 -49.85 4.71
C THR A 223 13.01 -49.19 5.94
N GLY A 224 12.26 -48.37 6.68
CA GLY A 224 12.61 -48.01 8.07
C GLY A 224 11.85 -46.83 8.68
N GLU A 225 10.90 -47.13 9.56
CA GLU A 225 10.17 -46.19 10.46
C GLU A 225 10.93 -46.05 11.82
N PRO A 226 10.57 -45.10 12.73
CA PRO A 226 11.01 -43.70 12.79
C PRO A 226 11.78 -43.35 14.09
N SER A 227 12.40 -42.16 14.16
CA SER A 227 12.73 -41.52 15.44
C SER A 227 12.71 -39.99 15.37
N VAL A 228 12.20 -39.44 16.46
CA VAL A 228 11.83 -38.05 16.70
C VAL A 228 13.00 -37.27 17.31
N THR A 229 12.88 -35.94 17.25
CA THR A 229 13.62 -34.87 17.96
C THR A 229 14.68 -34.17 17.13
N ASP A 230 14.34 -33.00 16.58
CA ASP A 230 15.13 -31.80 16.87
C ASP A 230 14.32 -30.52 16.61
N THR A 231 14.26 -29.68 17.64
CA THR A 231 13.71 -28.33 17.61
C THR A 231 14.88 -27.39 17.28
N PRO A 232 14.88 -26.62 16.19
CA PRO A 232 15.93 -25.62 15.99
C PRO A 232 15.67 -24.43 16.93
N ASP A 233 16.60 -24.27 17.86
CA ASP A 233 16.76 -23.11 18.73
C ASP A 233 17.18 -21.89 17.89
N VAL A 234 16.31 -20.90 17.75
CA VAL A 234 16.63 -19.64 17.05
C VAL A 234 17.42 -18.76 18.02
N THR A 235 18.74 -18.85 17.94
CA THR A 235 19.63 -17.87 18.57
C THR A 235 19.68 -16.63 17.67
N VAL A 236 19.15 -15.51 18.15
CA VAL A 236 19.33 -14.20 17.50
C VAL A 236 20.81 -13.86 17.58
N GLY A 237 21.52 -13.96 16.44
CA GLY A 237 22.92 -13.59 16.33
C GLY A 237 23.10 -12.10 16.64
N GLU A 238 23.90 -11.79 17.64
CA GLU A 238 24.29 -10.42 17.98
C GLU A 238 25.18 -9.89 16.85
N LEU A 239 24.68 -8.91 16.09
CA LEU A 239 25.42 -8.25 15.00
C LEU A 239 26.73 -7.69 15.56
N THR A 240 27.85 -8.01 14.92
CA THR A 240 29.13 -7.46 15.37
C THR A 240 29.17 -5.95 15.12
N PRO A 241 29.95 -5.17 15.89
CA PRO A 241 30.10 -3.74 15.65
C PRO A 241 30.59 -3.39 14.24
N GLY A 242 31.30 -4.31 13.56
CA GLY A 242 31.74 -4.14 12.18
C GLY A 242 30.60 -4.23 11.17
N GLU A 243 29.72 -5.22 11.30
CA GLU A 243 28.54 -5.39 10.46
C GLU A 243 27.55 -4.25 10.67
N THR A 244 27.39 -3.80 11.93
CA THR A 244 26.56 -2.63 12.27
C THR A 244 27.08 -1.36 11.59
N GLN A 245 28.40 -1.15 11.57
CA GLN A 245 29.00 0.01 10.91
C GLN A 245 28.83 -0.04 9.39
N GLN A 246 28.92 -1.23 8.80
CA GLN A 246 28.75 -1.44 7.37
C GLN A 246 27.31 -1.14 6.91
N LEU A 247 26.32 -1.57 7.70
CA LEU A 247 24.90 -1.25 7.50
C LEU A 247 24.61 0.26 7.65
N ILE A 248 25.28 0.93 8.59
CA ILE A 248 25.16 2.38 8.76
C ILE A 248 25.72 3.12 7.55
N ASP A 249 26.91 2.72 7.08
CA ASP A 249 27.54 3.34 5.92
C ASP A 249 26.71 3.12 4.64
N GLU A 250 26.10 1.94 4.49
CA GLU A 250 25.19 1.63 3.39
C GLU A 250 23.90 2.46 3.45
N LEU A 251 23.31 2.64 4.64
CA LEU A 251 22.15 3.51 4.86
C LEU A 251 22.43 4.98 4.53
N VAL A 252 23.64 5.47 4.86
CA VAL A 252 24.05 6.84 4.55
C VAL A 252 24.18 7.05 3.04
N GLU A 253 24.76 6.09 2.33
CA GLU A 253 24.90 6.15 0.87
C GLU A 253 23.53 6.02 0.17
N LEU A 254 22.64 5.20 0.72
CA LEU A 254 21.27 5.07 0.23
C LEU A 254 20.48 6.38 0.38
N ARG A 255 20.58 7.05 1.53
CA ARG A 255 19.97 8.36 1.75
C ARG A 255 20.51 9.40 0.77
N ARG A 256 21.83 9.44 0.56
CA ARG A 256 22.47 10.36 -0.40
C ARG A 256 21.93 10.17 -1.82
N ARG A 257 21.70 8.92 -2.25
CA ARG A 257 21.11 8.63 -3.57
C ARG A 257 19.64 9.03 -3.67
N GLN A 258 18.86 8.83 -2.60
CA GLN A 258 17.47 9.29 -2.57
C GLN A 258 17.39 10.81 -2.69
N ASP A 259 18.25 11.55 -1.99
CA ASP A 259 18.28 13.01 -2.04
C ASP A 259 18.64 13.53 -3.45
N GLU A 260 19.58 12.87 -4.14
CA GLU A 260 19.93 13.21 -5.53
C GLU A 260 18.79 12.94 -6.51
N ILE A 261 18.01 11.88 -6.29
CA ILE A 261 16.83 11.55 -7.10
C ILE A 261 15.70 12.56 -6.86
N LEU A 262 15.43 12.90 -5.60
CA LEU A 262 14.42 13.90 -5.23
C LEU A 262 14.77 15.29 -5.76
N ALA A 263 16.05 15.70 -5.69
CA ALA A 263 16.49 16.98 -6.24
C ALA A 263 16.26 17.07 -7.77
N ARG A 264 16.47 15.97 -8.50
CA ARG A 264 16.17 15.92 -9.94
C ARG A 264 14.68 15.95 -10.24
N LEU A 265 13.86 15.28 -9.42
CA LEU A 265 12.40 15.31 -9.55
C LEU A 265 11.85 16.74 -9.35
N LEU A 266 12.42 17.50 -8.43
CA LEU A 266 12.01 18.89 -8.19
C LEU A 266 12.38 19.82 -9.36
N GLU A 267 13.56 19.66 -9.97
CA GLU A 267 13.99 20.47 -11.12
C GLU A 267 13.15 20.20 -12.39
N GLU A 268 12.63 18.99 -12.54
CA GLU A 268 11.79 18.59 -13.67
C GLU A 268 10.31 18.97 -13.48
N LEU A 269 9.85 19.16 -12.24
CA LEU A 269 8.51 19.65 -11.91
C LEU A 269 8.36 21.17 -12.04
N GLU A 270 9.46 21.93 -12.03
CA GLU A 270 9.46 23.39 -12.21
C GLU A 270 9.49 23.85 -13.69
N ASN A 271 9.69 22.93 -14.65
CA ASN A 271 9.71 23.19 -16.11
C ASN A 271 8.47 22.66 -16.84
#